data_AF-T1A3C4-F1
#
_entry.id   AF-T1A3C4-F1
#
_cell.length_a   1.000
_cell.length_b   1.000
_cell.length_c   1.000
_cell.angle_alpha   90.00
_cell.angle_beta   90.00
_cell.angle_gamma   90.00
#
_symmetry.space_group_name_H-M   'P 1'
#
loop_
_entity.id
_entity.type
_entity.pdbx_description
1 polymer ?
#
loop_
_entity_poly.entity_id
_entity_poly.type
_entity_poly.pdbx_seq_one_letter_code
_entity_poly.pdbx_strand_id
1 'polypeptide(L)'
;MMATQFPDLDLWHPWPLSVEDAVLLAQRCESAGLEIAGIANSEGASVGSGSALEVYANSHGFFGREHATQHSLSCALIAGNGADGMQ
;
A
#
# COMPACT_ATOMS: atom_id res chain seq x y z
N MET A 1 22.63 -23.11 -12.26
CA MET A 1 21.30 -23.59 -12.71
C MET A 1 20.27 -22.64 -12.15
N MET A 2 19.33 -22.17 -12.99
CA MET A 2 18.20 -21.35 -12.53
C MET A 2 17.00 -22.24 -12.23
N ALA A 3 16.07 -21.74 -11.40
CA ALA A 3 14.88 -22.50 -11.03
C ALA A 3 14.01 -22.82 -12.26
N THR A 4 13.55 -24.06 -12.36
CA THR A 4 12.62 -24.54 -13.40
C THR A 4 11.28 -24.99 -12.83
N GLN A 5 11.17 -25.02 -11.50
CA GLN A 5 9.95 -25.27 -10.76
C GLN A 5 9.55 -23.97 -10.06
N PHE A 6 8.36 -23.48 -10.39
CA PHE A 6 7.79 -22.29 -9.79
C PHE A 6 6.57 -22.73 -9.00
N PRO A 7 6.60 -22.66 -7.66
CA PRO A 7 5.41 -22.93 -6.87
C PRO A 7 4.36 -21.84 -7.13
N ASP A 8 3.09 -22.20 -7.00
CA ASP A 8 2.03 -21.21 -6.94
C ASP A 8 2.11 -20.51 -5.58
N LEU A 9 2.32 -19.19 -5.60
CA LEU A 9 2.46 -18.37 -4.42
C LEU A 9 1.15 -17.66 -4.03
N ASP A 10 0.08 -17.82 -4.83
CA ASP A 10 -1.22 -17.18 -4.62
C ASP A 10 -1.06 -15.66 -4.35
N LEU A 11 -0.40 -14.94 -5.26
CA LEU A 11 -0.08 -13.52 -5.11
C LEU A 11 -1.12 -12.58 -5.76
N TRP A 12 -2.18 -13.15 -6.34
CA TRP A 12 -3.14 -12.42 -7.14
C TRP A 12 -4.47 -12.22 -6.40
N HIS A 13 -4.59 -11.05 -5.76
CA HIS A 13 -5.76 -10.65 -4.98
C HIS A 13 -6.28 -9.29 -5.44
N PRO A 14 -6.97 -9.21 -6.59
CA PRO A 14 -7.51 -7.94 -7.09
C PRO A 14 -8.47 -7.31 -6.09
N TRP A 15 -8.30 -6.02 -5.85
CA TRP A 15 -9.19 -5.25 -5.02
C TRP A 15 -9.98 -4.28 -5.92
N PRO A 16 -11.28 -4.52 -6.14
CA PRO A 16 -12.14 -3.63 -6.92
C PRO A 16 -12.45 -2.36 -6.12
N LEU A 17 -11.44 -1.49 -5.99
CA LEU A 17 -11.51 -0.23 -5.27
C LEU A 17 -11.66 0.92 -6.27
N SER A 18 -12.76 1.68 -6.16
CA SER A 18 -12.93 2.91 -6.92
C SER A 18 -12.04 4.03 -6.38
N VAL A 19 -11.82 5.08 -7.17
CA VAL A 19 -11.07 6.25 -6.70
C VAL A 19 -11.81 6.92 -5.55
N GLU A 20 -13.14 7.00 -5.64
CA GLU A 20 -14.00 7.56 -4.60
C GLU A 20 -13.91 6.77 -3.29
N ASP A 21 -13.97 5.44 -3.37
CA ASP A 21 -13.82 4.58 -2.19
C ASP A 21 -12.41 4.66 -1.60
N ALA A 22 -11.37 4.79 -2.42
CA ALA A 22 -10.00 4.98 -1.97
C ALA A 22 -9.83 6.30 -1.20
N VAL A 23 -10.42 7.39 -1.69
CA VAL A 23 -10.44 8.70 -1.00
C VAL A 23 -11.17 8.58 0.33
N LEU A 24 -12.36 7.97 0.35
CA LEU A 24 -13.12 7.78 1.59
C LEU A 24 -12.35 6.93 2.60
N LEU A 25 -11.67 5.88 2.14
CA LEU A 25 -10.87 5.02 3.00
C LEU A 25 -9.68 5.77 3.61
N ALA A 26 -8.96 6.57 2.82
CA ALA A 26 -7.87 7.41 3.30
C ALA A 26 -8.38 8.41 4.35
N GLN A 27 -9.47 9.13 4.05
CA GLN A 27 -10.08 10.10 4.97
C GLN A 27 -10.53 9.44 6.29
N ARG A 28 -11.11 8.24 6.23
CA ARG A 28 -11.48 7.48 7.43
C ARG A 28 -10.27 7.11 8.27
N CYS A 29 -9.18 6.68 7.63
CA CYS A 29 -7.95 6.34 8.32
C CYS A 29 -7.35 7.56 9.03
N GLU A 30 -7.27 8.69 8.35
CA GLU A 30 -6.78 9.94 8.92
C GLU A 30 -7.67 10.43 10.08
N SER A 31 -8.99 10.47 9.87
CA SER A 31 -9.94 10.93 10.88
C SER A 31 -9.87 10.09 12.16
N ALA A 32 -9.79 8.76 12.03
CA ALA A 32 -9.65 7.86 13.17
C ALA A 32 -8.37 8.11 13.98
N GLY A 33 -7.30 8.55 13.32
CA GLY A 33 -6.05 8.97 13.96
C GLY A 33 -6.18 10.30 14.71
N LEU A 34 -6.83 11.29 14.10
CA LEU A 34 -7.05 12.61 14.69
C LEU A 34 -8.03 12.60 15.88
N GLU A 35 -8.91 11.59 15.97
CA GLU A 35 -9.81 11.40 17.12
C GLU A 35 -9.07 10.94 18.39
N ILE A 36 -7.80 10.52 18.29
CA ILE A 36 -7.02 10.05 19.44
C ILE A 36 -6.50 11.25 20.25
N ALA A 37 -6.83 11.27 21.55
CA ALA A 37 -6.34 12.29 22.47
C ALA A 37 -4.79 12.34 22.50
N GLY A 38 -4.23 13.54 22.34
CA GLY A 38 -2.79 13.76 22.26
C GLY A 38 -2.21 13.75 20.83
N ILE A 39 -3.03 13.44 19.81
CA ILE A 39 -2.72 13.77 18.42
C ILE A 39 -3.16 15.20 18.14
N ALA A 40 -2.26 16.00 17.57
CA ALA A 40 -2.49 17.42 17.30
C ALA A 40 -2.69 17.72 15.81
N ASN A 41 -2.10 16.92 14.91
CA ASN A 41 -2.19 17.13 13.46
C ASN A 41 -1.92 15.84 12.67
N SER A 42 -2.04 15.90 11.34
CA SER A 42 -1.71 14.83 10.39
C SER A 42 -0.96 15.38 9.16
N GLU A 43 -0.16 14.53 8.52
CA GLU A 43 0.43 14.81 7.19
C GLU A 43 -0.37 14.14 6.05
N GLY A 44 -1.58 13.65 6.35
CA GLY A 44 -2.43 12.94 5.40
C GLY A 44 -2.45 11.42 5.59
N ALA A 45 -3.40 10.80 4.88
CA ALA A 45 -3.43 9.38 4.64
C ALA A 45 -3.41 9.09 3.12
N SER A 46 -2.86 7.95 2.74
CA SER A 46 -2.77 7.52 1.35
C SER A 46 -3.15 6.05 1.20
N VAL A 47 -3.85 5.74 0.10
CA VAL A 47 -4.21 4.38 -0.30
C VAL A 47 -3.60 4.12 -1.67
N GLY A 48 -2.88 3.00 -1.80
CA GLY A 48 -2.35 2.50 -3.06
C GLY A 48 -2.95 1.13 -3.36
N SER A 49 -3.31 0.91 -4.62
CA SER A 49 -3.73 -0.40 -5.12
C SER A 49 -3.17 -0.56 -6.52
N GLY A 50 -2.49 -1.67 -6.77
CA GLY A 50 -1.80 -1.92 -8.02
C GLY A 50 -1.65 -3.41 -8.31
N SER A 51 -1.38 -3.71 -9.57
CA SER A 51 -1.10 -5.06 -10.04
C SER A 51 0.04 -5.02 -11.04
N ALA A 52 0.93 -6.01 -10.99
CA ALA A 52 2.04 -6.15 -11.91
C ALA A 52 2.03 -7.53 -12.56
N LEU A 53 2.53 -7.58 -13.80
CA LEU A 53 2.88 -8.79 -14.52
C LEU A 53 4.34 -8.67 -14.93
N GLU A 54 5.15 -9.61 -14.47
CA GLU A 54 6.59 -9.64 -14.71
C GLU A 54 6.96 -10.90 -15.50
N VAL A 55 7.84 -10.72 -16.48
CA VAL A 55 8.39 -11.83 -17.27
C VAL A 55 9.89 -11.64 -17.37
N TYR A 56 10.63 -12.67 -16.99
CA TYR A 56 12.08 -12.70 -17.10
C TYR A 56 12.53 -13.91 -17.92
N ALA A 57 13.34 -13.67 -18.94
CA ALA A 57 13.85 -14.70 -19.83
C ALA A 57 15.30 -14.42 -20.23
N ASN A 58 16.07 -15.48 -20.48
CA ASN A 58 17.44 -15.34 -20.98
C ASN A 58 17.84 -16.50 -21.94
N SER A 59 18.98 -16.33 -22.61
CA SER A 59 19.51 -17.27 -23.62
C SER A 59 19.95 -18.63 -23.07
N HIS A 60 20.05 -18.78 -21.75
CA HIS A 60 20.37 -20.06 -21.10
C HIS A 60 19.13 -20.96 -20.91
N GLY A 61 18.00 -20.59 -21.50
CA GLY A 61 16.75 -21.34 -21.44
C GLY A 61 15.89 -21.04 -20.22
N PHE A 62 16.23 -20.02 -19.43
CA PHE A 62 15.36 -19.57 -18.34
C PHE A 62 14.18 -18.77 -18.90
N PHE A 63 12.98 -19.07 -18.40
CA PHE A 63 11.75 -18.33 -18.66
C PHE A 63 10.87 -18.41 -17.41
N GLY A 64 10.72 -17.29 -16.72
CA GLY A 64 9.87 -17.13 -15.54
C GLY A 64 8.82 -16.05 -15.78
N ARG A 65 7.63 -16.24 -15.21
CA ARG A 65 6.56 -15.27 -15.22
C ARG A 65 5.92 -15.21 -13.84
N GLU A 66 5.53 -14.02 -13.42
CA GLU A 66 4.88 -13.79 -12.15
C GLU A 66 3.84 -12.69 -12.31
N HIS A 67 2.74 -12.79 -11.57
CA HIS A 67 1.73 -11.76 -11.48
C HIS A 67 1.35 -11.60 -10.02
N ALA A 68 1.23 -10.36 -9.58
CA ALA A 68 0.96 -10.05 -8.19
C ALA A 68 0.12 -8.78 -8.07
N THR A 69 -0.62 -8.68 -6.98
CA THR A 69 -1.33 -7.47 -6.56
C THR A 69 -0.70 -6.91 -5.29
N GLN A 70 -0.56 -5.59 -5.20
CA GLN A 70 -0.06 -4.91 -4.02
C GLN A 70 -1.03 -3.81 -3.63
N HIS A 71 -1.43 -3.82 -2.35
CA HIS A 71 -2.31 -2.83 -1.75
C HIS A 71 -1.62 -2.23 -0.52
N SER A 72 -1.71 -0.92 -0.34
CA SER A 72 -1.13 -0.21 0.79
C SER A 72 -2.12 0.83 1.34
N LEU A 73 -2.09 1.02 2.66
CA LEU A 73 -2.77 2.10 3.36
C LEU A 73 -1.79 2.63 4.39
N SER A 74 -1.54 3.93 4.37
CA SER A 74 -0.66 4.61 5.31
C SER A 74 -1.29 5.91 5.79
N CYS A 75 -0.95 6.31 7.01
CA CYS A 75 -1.34 7.59 7.59
C CYS A 75 -0.22 8.06 8.52
N ALA A 76 0.12 9.35 8.44
CA ALA A 76 1.12 9.98 9.28
C ALA A 76 0.44 10.98 10.23
N LEU A 77 0.63 10.78 11.54
CA LEU A 77 0.02 11.56 12.61
C LEU A 77 1.10 12.24 13.45
N ILE A 78 0.81 13.46 13.90
CA ILE A 78 1.71 14.27 14.70
C ILE A 78 1.11 14.40 16.10
N ALA A 79 1.78 13.82 17.09
CA ALA A 79 1.42 13.97 18.50
C ALA A 79 1.78 15.37 19.02
N GLY A 80 0.97 15.95 19.88
CA GLY A 80 1.23 17.26 20.46
C GLY A 80 0.32 17.61 21.63
N ASN A 81 0.91 18.24 22.65
CA ASN A 81 0.20 18.75 23.82
C ASN A 81 -0.15 20.23 23.65
N GLY A 82 -0.83 20.59 22.56
CA GLY A 82 -1.47 21.92 22.36
C GLY A 82 -0.64 23.21 22.54
N ALA A 83 0.67 23.15 22.83
CA ALA A 83 1.45 24.32 23.24
C ALA A 83 2.67 24.63 22.36
N ASP A 84 3.21 23.68 21.58
CA ASP A 84 4.40 23.92 20.74
C ASP A 84 4.30 23.16 19.41
N GLY A 85 3.62 23.74 18.43
CA GLY A 85 3.42 23.08 17.14
C GLY A 85 3.01 24.03 16.03
N MET A 86 3.90 24.99 15.73
CA MET A 86 4.06 25.80 14.51
C MET A 86 4.46 27.24 14.88
N GLN A 87 5.76 27.42 15.10
CA GLN A 87 6.48 28.67 14.81
C GLN A 87 7.47 28.37 13.71
#